data_AF-J0DB60-F1
#
_entry.id   AF-J0DB60-F1
#
_cell.length_a   1.000
_cell.length_b   1.000
_cell.length_c   1.000
_cell.angle_alpha   90.00
_cell.angle_beta   90.00
_cell.angle_gamma   90.00
#
_symmetry.space_group_name_H-M   'P 1'
#
loop_
_entity.id
_entity.type
_entity.pdbx_description
1 polymer ?
#
loop_
_entity_poly.entity_id
_entity_poly.type
_entity_poly.pdbx_seq_one_letter_code
_entity_poly.pdbx_strand_id
1 'polypeptide(L)'
;MLGLDGADVAWIYYYVHAGTHPNPRIAVNATHQAWKTYSSSLYIFGFILGAYNAIFWILFFLSPYGPRRHTTQMSRKGVIVRSTSSLPEDGSQKAASWPPKSDSWPKIRRALEFALLVPMAVVLSTAPFAVPWIAMPLMQEFAWNHRCDSWPVEAVLVGRAGSNAHSTATFFFDHAEAYSFDLYDRMSLLYRYQEGDKEQPSFPMPTLQNVTYDLSTSSAVGICLFSGQKQNCLSANMDLDLDSTSYLRFEIAADLGFGVRHHVLHAIDHDWQYSDDAPSMILRDELTGESVLRTAVTKRGDCAQLKVCLNTSNEARMLVPIGLMLIFQEKWAGGTTCGPKKGA
;
A
#
# COMPACT_ATOMS: atom_id res chain seq x y z
N MET A 1 13.25 14.03 -22.12
CA MET A 1 12.20 14.04 -21.08
C MET A 1 11.64 12.65 -20.83
N LEU A 2 11.13 11.93 -21.83
CA LEU A 2 10.57 10.56 -21.68
C LEU A 2 11.40 9.56 -20.86
N GLY A 3 12.74 9.65 -20.87
CA GLY A 3 13.61 8.76 -20.08
C GLY A 3 13.69 9.08 -18.58
N LEU A 4 13.48 10.34 -18.19
CA LEU A 4 13.39 10.73 -16.76
C LEU A 4 12.06 10.25 -16.17
N ASP A 5 10.97 10.38 -16.93
CA ASP A 5 9.63 9.96 -16.50
C ASP A 5 9.54 8.45 -16.19
N GLY A 6 10.33 7.62 -16.89
CA GLY A 6 10.34 6.17 -16.66
C GLY A 6 10.98 5.76 -15.32
N ALA A 7 12.06 6.45 -14.92
CA ALA A 7 12.72 6.20 -13.63
C ALA A 7 11.80 6.58 -12.47
N ASP A 8 11.03 7.66 -12.62
CA ASP A 8 10.06 8.12 -11.60
C ASP A 8 8.93 7.13 -11.42
N VAL A 9 8.38 6.64 -12.53
CA VAL A 9 7.33 5.62 -12.51
C VAL A 9 7.83 4.37 -11.79
N ALA A 10 9.07 3.92 -12.07
CA ALA A 10 9.66 2.79 -11.37
C ALA A 10 9.87 3.08 -9.87
N TRP A 11 10.38 4.26 -9.52
CA TRP A 11 10.65 4.65 -8.14
C TRP A 11 9.35 4.71 -7.30
N ILE A 12 8.33 5.37 -7.86
CA ILE A 12 6.99 5.47 -7.26
C ILE A 12 6.34 4.08 -7.18
N TYR A 13 6.48 3.25 -8.22
CA TYR A 13 5.98 1.88 -8.19
C TYR A 13 6.57 1.10 -7.03
N TYR A 14 7.89 1.11 -6.83
CA TYR A 14 8.51 0.42 -5.70
C TYR A 14 8.12 1.04 -4.35
N TYR A 15 7.93 2.36 -4.28
CA TYR A 15 7.41 3.02 -3.08
C TYR A 15 6.02 2.49 -2.73
N VAL A 16 5.08 2.63 -3.66
CA VAL A 16 3.71 2.18 -3.49
C VAL A 16 3.67 0.69 -3.19
N HIS A 17 4.42 -0.12 -3.93
CA HIS A 17 4.49 -1.56 -3.74
C HIS A 17 5.01 -1.93 -2.35
N ALA A 18 6.15 -1.37 -1.91
CA ALA A 18 6.73 -1.67 -0.61
C ALA A 18 5.85 -1.19 0.56
N GLY A 19 5.16 -0.05 0.42
CA GLY A 19 4.24 0.45 1.44
C GLY A 19 2.90 -0.28 1.51
N THR A 20 2.51 -0.98 0.44
CA THR A 20 1.24 -1.72 0.34
C THR A 20 1.43 -3.23 0.47
N HIS A 21 2.66 -3.70 0.25
CA HIS A 21 3.13 -5.09 0.37
C HIS A 21 4.38 -5.14 1.26
N PRO A 22 4.26 -4.88 2.57
CA PRO A 22 5.38 -4.94 3.51
C PRO A 22 6.09 -6.29 3.52
N ASN A 23 5.42 -7.38 3.15
CA ASN A 23 6.06 -8.69 2.99
C ASN A 23 5.73 -9.28 1.61
N PRO A 24 6.55 -10.18 1.03
CA PRO A 24 7.93 -10.40 1.45
C PRO A 24 8.74 -9.12 1.28
N ARG A 25 9.70 -8.88 2.16
CA ARG A 25 10.50 -7.66 2.08
C ARG A 25 11.40 -7.72 0.85
N ILE A 26 11.42 -6.62 0.10
CA ILE A 26 12.35 -6.36 -1.01
C ILE A 26 13.48 -5.45 -0.51
N ALA A 27 14.51 -5.24 -1.34
CA ALA A 27 15.66 -4.41 -0.95
C ALA A 27 15.27 -3.01 -0.41
N VAL A 28 14.15 -2.44 -0.88
CA VAL A 28 13.63 -1.13 -0.48
C VAL A 28 13.04 -1.10 0.94
N ASN A 29 12.41 -2.20 1.38
CA ASN A 29 11.78 -2.32 2.70
C ASN A 29 12.37 -3.48 3.52
N ALA A 30 13.60 -3.90 3.18
CA ALA A 30 14.35 -4.94 3.87
C ALA A 30 14.48 -4.62 5.37
N THR A 31 14.74 -3.35 5.69
CA THR A 31 14.63 -2.81 7.05
C THR A 31 13.72 -1.60 7.03
N HIS A 32 13.13 -1.29 8.18
CA HIS A 32 12.30 -0.09 8.31
C HIS A 32 13.11 1.20 8.13
N GLN A 33 14.39 1.22 8.55
CA GLN A 33 15.28 2.35 8.29
C GLN A 33 15.55 2.55 6.79
N ALA A 34 15.70 1.46 6.03
CA ALA A 34 15.83 1.53 4.57
C ALA A 34 14.56 2.11 3.95
N TRP A 35 13.38 1.66 4.40
CA TRP A 35 12.09 2.18 3.95
C TRP A 35 11.93 3.68 4.22
N LYS A 36 12.21 4.15 5.45
CA LYS A 36 12.17 5.57 5.82
C LYS A 36 13.12 6.42 4.95
N THR A 37 14.34 5.94 4.72
CA THR A 37 15.33 6.61 3.87
C THR A 37 14.87 6.68 2.43
N TYR A 38 14.32 5.59 1.89
CA TYR A 38 13.80 5.53 0.53
C TYR A 38 12.59 6.45 0.33
N SER A 39 11.64 6.43 1.26
CA SER A 39 10.48 7.33 1.30
C SER A 39 10.92 8.80 1.29
N SER A 40 11.85 9.17 2.17
CA SER A 40 12.38 10.55 2.24
C SER A 40 13.07 10.96 0.93
N SER A 41 13.86 10.06 0.35
CA SER A 41 14.56 10.30 -0.92
C SER A 41 13.60 10.50 -2.09
N LEU A 42 12.49 9.75 -2.14
CA LEU A 42 11.43 9.91 -3.15
C LEU A 42 10.84 11.33 -3.09
N TYR A 43 10.54 11.86 -1.91
CA TYR A 43 9.99 13.22 -1.78
C TYR A 43 10.98 14.31 -2.21
N ILE A 44 12.25 14.18 -1.81
CA ILE A 44 13.31 15.11 -2.22
C ILE A 44 13.47 15.08 -3.74
N PHE A 45 13.52 13.88 -4.33
CA PHE A 45 13.66 13.70 -5.77
C PHE A 45 12.45 14.28 -6.52
N GLY A 46 11.23 13.96 -6.10
CA GLY A 46 10.00 14.49 -6.68
C GLY A 46 9.93 16.02 -6.64
N PHE A 47 10.42 16.63 -5.55
CA PHE A 47 10.53 18.09 -5.45
C PHE A 47 11.55 18.68 -6.45
N ILE A 48 12.74 18.10 -6.55
CA ILE A 48 13.79 18.56 -7.48
C ILE A 48 13.30 18.44 -8.93
N LEU A 49 12.70 17.31 -9.28
CA LEU A 49 12.17 17.09 -10.61
C LEU A 49 11.01 18.03 -10.94
N GLY A 50 10.08 18.22 -9.99
CA GLY A 50 8.98 19.17 -10.16
C GLY A 50 9.48 20.59 -10.38
N ALA A 51 10.49 21.03 -9.63
CA ALA A 51 11.13 22.33 -9.81
C ALA A 51 11.85 22.44 -11.17
N TYR A 52 12.57 21.39 -11.59
CA TYR A 52 13.21 21.34 -12.90
C TYR A 52 12.20 21.45 -14.05
N ASN A 53 11.10 20.69 -13.98
CA ASN A 53 10.02 20.74 -14.96
C ASN A 53 9.37 22.12 -15.00
N ALA A 54 9.11 22.73 -13.84
CA ALA A 54 8.56 24.08 -13.77
C ALA A 54 9.48 25.10 -14.45
N ILE A 55 10.78 25.06 -14.16
CA ILE A 55 11.78 25.95 -14.80
C ILE A 55 11.81 25.73 -16.31
N PHE A 56 11.84 24.47 -16.77
CA PHE A 56 11.82 24.13 -18.19
C PHE A 56 10.59 24.72 -18.90
N TRP A 57 9.39 24.56 -18.33
CA TRP A 57 8.16 25.10 -18.89
C TRP A 57 8.11 26.62 -18.87
N ILE A 58 8.58 27.25 -17.78
CA ILE A 58 8.72 28.72 -17.70
C ILE A 58 9.63 29.23 -18.83
N LEU A 59 10.80 28.60 -19.03
CA LEU A 59 11.72 28.97 -20.10
C LEU A 59 11.12 28.71 -21.49
N PHE A 60 10.39 27.60 -21.67
CA PHE A 60 9.71 27.28 -22.93
C PHE A 60 8.68 28.35 -23.32
N PHE A 61 7.85 28.78 -22.36
CA PHE A 61 6.80 29.80 -22.60
C PHE A 61 7.35 31.23 -22.68
N LEU A 62 8.43 31.55 -21.94
CA LEU A 62 9.07 32.87 -21.97
C LEU A 62 10.02 33.05 -23.15
N SER A 63 10.48 31.97 -23.78
CA SER A 63 11.43 32.05 -24.90
C SER A 63 10.82 32.84 -26.07
N PRO A 64 11.40 34.01 -26.43
CA PRO A 64 10.97 34.78 -27.61
C PRO A 64 11.28 34.05 -28.93
N TYR A 65 11.98 32.91 -28.85
CA TYR A 65 12.31 32.01 -29.96
C TYR A 65 11.31 30.87 -30.14
N GLY A 66 10.05 31.00 -29.67
CA GLY A 66 8.98 30.13 -30.16
C GLY A 66 9.08 30.03 -31.68
N PRO A 67 9.07 28.81 -32.26
CA PRO A 67 9.75 28.46 -33.52
C PRO A 67 9.56 29.55 -34.56
N ARG A 68 10.54 30.46 -34.62
CA ARG A 68 10.58 31.47 -35.68
C ARG A 68 10.78 30.64 -36.92
N ARG A 69 9.70 30.43 -37.67
CA ARG A 69 9.81 30.00 -39.04
C ARG A 69 10.74 31.03 -39.65
N HIS A 70 11.95 30.61 -39.97
CA HIS A 70 12.68 31.22 -41.06
C HIS A 70 11.75 31.05 -42.25
N THR A 71 10.83 32.00 -42.43
CA THR A 71 10.33 32.34 -43.75
C THR A 71 11.58 32.77 -44.46
N THR A 72 12.24 31.79 -45.09
CA THR A 72 13.13 32.01 -46.20
C THR A 72 12.31 32.84 -47.15
N GLN A 73 12.46 34.15 -47.04
CA GLN A 73 12.01 35.08 -48.03
C GLN A 73 12.87 34.69 -49.23
N MET A 74 12.40 33.73 -50.02
CA MET A 74 12.94 33.47 -51.34
C MET A 74 12.78 34.80 -52.04
N SER A 75 13.87 35.56 -52.05
CA SER A 75 14.06 36.73 -52.87
C SER A 75 13.86 36.25 -54.29
N ARG A 76 12.61 36.32 -54.75
CA ARG A 76 12.23 36.21 -56.15
C ARG A 76 12.84 37.45 -56.79
N LYS A 77 14.15 37.37 -57.10
CA LYS A 77 14.78 38.29 -58.04
C LYS A 77 13.97 38.15 -59.32
N GLY A 78 13.13 39.14 -59.57
CA GLY A 78 12.37 39.24 -60.81
C GLY A 78 13.35 39.28 -61.97
N VAL A 79 13.39 38.20 -62.75
CA VAL A 79 13.85 38.28 -64.13
C VAL A 79 12.71 38.96 -64.88
N ILE A 80 12.88 40.24 -65.18
CA ILE A 80 11.98 40.98 -66.07
C ILE A 80 12.22 40.45 -67.48
N VAL A 81 11.40 39.49 -67.92
CA VAL A 81 11.30 39.14 -69.34
C VAL A 81 10.31 40.12 -69.97
N ARG A 82 10.85 41.11 -70.67
CA ARG A 82 10.08 42.04 -71.51
C ARG A 82 9.70 41.29 -72.78
N SER A 83 8.46 40.85 -72.92
CA SER A 83 7.93 40.32 -74.18
C SER A 83 6.84 41.25 -74.68
N THR A 84 7.14 41.92 -75.79
CA THR A 84 6.22 42.74 -76.58
C THR A 84 5.50 41.85 -77.57
N SER A 85 4.19 41.68 -77.40
CA SER A 85 3.31 41.35 -78.53
C SER A 85 1.89 41.76 -78.18
N SER A 86 1.41 42.75 -78.93
CA SER A 86 0.01 43.17 -79.05
C SER A 86 -0.85 42.06 -79.62
N LEU A 87 -1.99 41.77 -78.99
CA LEU A 87 -3.21 41.23 -79.62
C LEU A 87 -4.40 41.45 -78.66
N PRO A 88 -5.62 41.73 -79.18
CA PRO A 88 -6.75 42.15 -78.38
C PRO A 88 -7.59 40.98 -77.87
N GLU A 89 -8.32 41.28 -76.79
CA GLU A 89 -9.58 40.71 -76.30
C GLU A 89 -10.05 39.39 -76.93
N ASP A 90 -10.14 38.33 -76.13
CA ASP A 90 -11.43 37.90 -75.57
C ASP A 90 -11.22 36.76 -74.56
N GLY A 91 -11.97 36.75 -73.46
CA GLY A 91 -11.90 35.65 -72.50
C GLY A 91 -12.07 36.08 -71.05
N SER A 92 -13.32 36.19 -70.65
CA SER A 92 -13.80 36.26 -69.26
C SER A 92 -13.23 35.12 -68.40
N GLN A 93 -12.01 35.29 -67.90
CA GLN A 93 -11.48 34.52 -66.78
C GLN A 93 -11.86 35.27 -65.50
N LYS A 94 -13.01 34.91 -64.91
CA LYS A 94 -13.32 35.19 -63.52
C LYS A 94 -12.24 34.54 -62.66
N ALA A 95 -11.17 35.27 -62.38
CA ALA A 95 -10.18 34.91 -61.40
C ALA A 95 -10.92 34.67 -60.08
N ALA A 96 -11.03 33.41 -59.68
CA ALA A 96 -11.55 33.04 -58.38
C ALA A 96 -10.63 33.68 -57.33
N SER A 97 -11.05 34.84 -56.82
CA SER A 97 -10.38 35.52 -55.73
C SER A 97 -10.53 34.61 -54.51
N TRP A 98 -9.48 33.84 -54.23
CA TRP A 98 -9.39 33.09 -52.99
C TRP A 98 -9.62 34.06 -51.84
N PRO A 99 -10.49 33.71 -50.86
CA PRO A 99 -10.73 34.59 -49.74
C PRO A 99 -9.40 34.92 -49.05
N PRO A 100 -9.19 36.17 -48.63
CA PRO A 100 -7.96 36.56 -47.95
C PRO A 100 -7.75 35.64 -46.75
N LYS A 101 -6.58 34.96 -46.70
CA LYS A 101 -6.18 34.15 -45.55
C LYS A 101 -6.32 35.03 -44.31
N SER A 102 -7.26 34.70 -43.43
CA SER A 102 -7.55 35.54 -42.27
C SER A 102 -6.35 35.58 -41.33
N ASP A 103 -5.91 36.78 -40.97
CA ASP A 103 -4.81 37.03 -40.03
C ASP A 103 -5.10 36.52 -38.60
N SER A 104 -6.29 35.97 -38.35
CA SER A 104 -6.72 35.38 -37.08
C SER A 104 -6.13 33.98 -36.82
N TRP A 105 -5.78 33.22 -37.87
CA TRP A 105 -5.34 31.83 -37.74
C TRP A 105 -4.10 31.62 -36.85
N PRO A 106 -3.05 32.46 -36.93
CA PRO A 106 -1.88 32.36 -36.04
C PRO A 106 -2.21 32.60 -34.56
N LYS A 107 -3.19 33.48 -34.27
CA LYS A 107 -3.62 33.79 -32.90
C LYS A 107 -4.42 32.63 -32.30
N ILE A 108 -5.36 32.07 -33.07
CA ILE A 108 -6.17 30.92 -32.67
C ILE A 108 -5.27 29.71 -32.40
N ARG A 109 -4.30 29.44 -33.29
CA ARG A 109 -3.36 28.35 -33.13
C ARG A 109 -2.53 28.48 -31.85
N ARG A 110 -1.96 29.66 -31.57
CA ARG A 110 -1.21 29.87 -30.32
C ARG A 110 -2.09 29.69 -29.10
N ALA A 111 -3.30 30.24 -29.10
CA ALA A 111 -4.24 30.07 -28.01
C ALA A 111 -4.55 28.58 -27.74
N LEU A 112 -4.72 27.78 -28.79
CA LEU A 112 -4.91 26.34 -28.69
C LEU A 112 -3.66 25.61 -28.15
N GLU A 113 -2.46 25.99 -28.62
CA GLU A 113 -1.19 25.45 -28.12
C GLU A 113 -1.01 25.74 -26.62
N PHE A 114 -1.29 26.96 -26.16
CA PHE A 114 -1.27 27.30 -24.73
C PHE A 114 -2.33 26.55 -23.92
N ALA A 115 -3.57 26.47 -24.43
CA ALA A 115 -4.67 25.78 -23.76
C ALA A 115 -4.39 24.29 -23.52
N LEU A 116 -3.62 23.65 -24.41
CA LEU A 116 -3.23 22.24 -24.28
C LEU A 116 -1.94 22.04 -23.47
N LEU A 117 -0.92 22.89 -23.70
CA LEU A 117 0.40 22.70 -23.09
C LEU A 117 0.49 23.19 -21.65
N VAL A 118 -0.25 24.23 -21.27
CA VAL A 118 -0.20 24.75 -19.89
C VAL A 118 -0.72 23.73 -18.87
N PRO A 119 -1.89 23.08 -19.06
CA PRO A 119 -2.33 22.03 -18.14
C PRO A 119 -1.33 20.87 -18.07
N MET A 120 -0.78 20.45 -19.21
CA MET A 120 0.25 19.41 -19.26
C MET A 120 1.50 19.82 -18.48
N ALA A 121 1.94 21.07 -18.61
CA ALA A 121 3.07 21.62 -17.86
C ALA A 121 2.83 21.61 -16.35
N VAL A 122 1.63 22.02 -15.92
CA VAL A 122 1.22 21.99 -14.51
C VAL A 122 1.22 20.56 -13.98
N VAL A 123 0.62 19.62 -14.71
CA VAL A 123 0.59 18.21 -14.31
C VAL A 123 2.00 17.64 -14.22
N LEU A 124 2.86 17.81 -15.23
CA LEU A 124 4.23 17.28 -15.21
C LEU A 124 5.12 17.91 -14.14
N SER A 125 4.84 19.16 -13.74
CA SER A 125 5.60 19.84 -12.69
C SER A 125 5.12 19.46 -11.29
N THR A 126 3.83 19.17 -11.12
CA THR A 126 3.21 18.91 -9.80
C THR A 126 3.01 17.43 -9.49
N ALA A 127 2.82 16.58 -10.50
CA ALA A 127 2.57 15.16 -10.31
C ALA A 127 3.69 14.44 -9.55
N PRO A 128 4.99 14.66 -9.81
CA PRO A 128 6.05 13.98 -9.05
C PRO A 128 5.96 14.23 -7.53
N PHE A 129 5.46 15.40 -7.12
CA PHE A 129 5.23 15.73 -5.72
C PHE A 129 3.92 15.13 -5.18
N ALA A 130 2.84 15.17 -5.97
CA ALA A 130 1.51 14.77 -5.52
C ALA A 130 1.25 13.25 -5.61
N VAL A 131 1.91 12.53 -6.52
CA VAL A 131 1.62 11.11 -6.77
C VAL A 131 1.84 10.23 -5.54
N PRO A 132 2.91 10.37 -4.74
CA PRO A 132 3.05 9.56 -3.52
C PRO A 132 1.87 9.73 -2.55
N TRP A 133 1.35 10.96 -2.42
CA TRP A 133 0.19 11.29 -1.57
C TRP A 133 -1.13 10.74 -2.08
N ILE A 134 -1.29 10.59 -3.40
CA ILE A 134 -2.53 10.11 -4.01
C ILE A 134 -2.50 8.59 -4.16
N ALA A 135 -1.40 8.05 -4.67
CA ALA A 135 -1.27 6.64 -5.02
C ALA A 135 -1.20 5.75 -3.77
N MET A 136 -0.45 6.14 -2.74
CA MET A 136 -0.30 5.30 -1.54
C MET A 136 -1.64 5.06 -0.83
N PRO A 137 -2.47 6.07 -0.52
CA PRO A 137 -3.74 5.81 0.17
C PRO A 137 -4.75 5.02 -0.66
N LEU A 138 -4.76 5.20 -1.99
CA LEU A 138 -5.59 4.40 -2.88
C LEU A 138 -5.16 2.93 -2.89
N MET A 139 -3.84 2.71 -2.93
CA MET A 139 -3.30 1.36 -2.97
C MET A 139 -3.33 0.66 -1.60
N GLN A 140 -3.26 1.42 -0.50
CA GLN A 140 -3.50 0.88 0.84
C GLN A 140 -4.95 0.44 1.01
N GLU A 141 -5.91 1.23 0.52
CA GLU A 141 -7.33 0.85 0.53
C GLU A 141 -7.58 -0.39 -0.34
N PHE A 142 -7.00 -0.42 -1.55
CA PHE A 142 -7.08 -1.59 -2.42
C PHE A 142 -6.46 -2.83 -1.76
N ALA A 143 -5.27 -2.71 -1.18
CA ALA A 143 -4.61 -3.80 -0.46
C ALA A 143 -5.40 -4.22 0.78
N TRP A 144 -6.04 -3.29 1.49
CA TRP A 144 -6.90 -3.63 2.61
C TRP A 144 -8.06 -4.51 2.15
N ASN A 145 -8.70 -4.18 1.03
CA ASN A 145 -9.87 -4.91 0.56
C ASN A 145 -9.52 -6.25 -0.12
N HIS A 146 -8.41 -6.34 -0.85
CA HIS A 146 -8.15 -7.46 -1.76
C HIS A 146 -6.97 -8.38 -1.41
N ARG A 147 -6.16 -8.02 -0.41
CA ARG A 147 -4.87 -8.72 -0.22
C ARG A 147 -4.99 -10.13 0.34
N CYS A 148 -6.07 -10.43 1.05
CA CYS A 148 -6.33 -11.76 1.58
C CYS A 148 -7.25 -12.59 0.68
N ASP A 149 -7.64 -12.11 -0.52
CA ASP A 149 -8.56 -12.82 -1.43
C ASP A 149 -8.02 -14.19 -1.87
N SER A 150 -6.69 -14.35 -1.91
CA SER A 150 -6.05 -15.63 -2.23
C SER A 150 -5.89 -16.57 -1.02
N TRP A 151 -6.34 -16.16 0.16
CA TRP A 151 -6.20 -16.90 1.41
C TRP A 151 -7.57 -17.38 1.89
N PRO A 152 -7.67 -18.57 2.50
CA PRO A 152 -8.95 -19.12 2.92
C PRO A 152 -9.58 -18.35 4.09
N VAL A 153 -8.75 -17.68 4.91
CA VAL A 153 -9.20 -16.95 6.11
C VAL A 153 -8.47 -15.62 6.19
N GLU A 154 -9.19 -14.58 6.59
CA GLU A 154 -8.60 -13.30 7.00
C GLU A 154 -8.95 -13.01 8.47
N ALA A 155 -8.04 -12.35 9.17
CA ALA A 155 -8.26 -11.85 10.53
C ALA A 155 -7.99 -10.35 10.59
N VAL A 156 -8.84 -9.63 11.29
CA VAL A 156 -8.68 -8.21 11.59
C VAL A 156 -8.40 -8.06 13.07
N LEU A 157 -7.21 -7.57 13.38
CA LEU A 157 -6.74 -7.27 14.72
C LEU A 157 -7.03 -5.79 15.02
N VAL A 158 -7.74 -5.51 16.10
CA VAL A 158 -8.09 -4.17 16.53
C VAL A 158 -7.49 -3.93 17.91
N GLY A 159 -6.43 -3.13 17.98
CA GLY A 159 -5.85 -2.67 19.24
C GLY A 159 -6.69 -1.56 19.85
N ARG A 160 -7.05 -1.68 21.14
CA ARG A 160 -7.86 -0.66 21.84
C ARG A 160 -7.19 -0.14 23.10
N ALA A 161 -5.92 0.24 22.98
CA ALA A 161 -5.18 0.80 24.10
C ALA A 161 -5.82 2.08 24.65
N GLY A 162 -5.89 2.18 25.98
CA GLY A 162 -6.47 3.33 26.68
C GLY A 162 -8.00 3.43 26.59
N SER A 163 -8.67 2.46 25.96
CA SER A 163 -10.14 2.33 25.96
C SER A 163 -10.60 1.36 27.05
N ASN A 164 -11.85 1.48 27.46
CA ASN A 164 -12.52 0.48 28.31
C ASN A 164 -12.93 -0.78 27.52
N ALA A 165 -12.85 -0.73 26.18
CA ALA A 165 -13.14 -1.86 25.32
C ALA A 165 -11.90 -2.73 25.11
N HIS A 166 -12.08 -4.05 25.13
CA HIS A 166 -11.01 -5.01 24.84
C HIS A 166 -10.51 -4.89 23.39
N SER A 167 -9.21 -5.11 23.20
CA SER A 167 -8.63 -5.35 21.87
C SER A 167 -9.20 -6.67 21.32
N THR A 168 -9.43 -6.75 20.02
CA THR A 168 -10.15 -7.90 19.42
C THR A 168 -9.46 -8.45 18.19
N ALA A 169 -9.48 -9.76 18.01
CA ALA A 169 -9.14 -10.45 16.77
C ALA A 169 -10.42 -11.05 16.17
N THR A 170 -10.89 -10.51 15.06
CA THR A 170 -12.08 -11.00 14.36
C THR A 170 -11.67 -11.77 13.12
N PHE A 171 -12.23 -12.96 12.92
CA PHE A 171 -11.92 -13.86 11.81
C PHE A 171 -13.06 -13.86 10.80
N PHE A 172 -12.71 -13.82 9.52
CA PHE A 172 -13.63 -13.80 8.40
C PHE A 172 -13.32 -14.94 7.43
N PHE A 173 -14.38 -15.55 6.92
CA PHE A 173 -14.35 -16.59 5.89
C PHE A 173 -15.20 -16.11 4.73
N ASP A 174 -14.63 -16.04 3.53
CA ASP A 174 -15.33 -15.51 2.35
C ASP A 174 -15.97 -14.13 2.64
N HIS A 175 -15.21 -13.27 3.33
CA HIS A 175 -15.61 -11.94 3.80
C HIS A 175 -16.80 -11.87 4.80
N ALA A 176 -17.29 -13.01 5.29
CA ALA A 176 -18.29 -13.07 6.36
C ALA A 176 -17.60 -13.26 7.73
N GLU A 177 -18.02 -12.49 8.73
CA GLU A 177 -17.54 -12.65 10.11
C GLU A 177 -17.97 -14.02 10.65
N ALA A 178 -17.01 -14.81 11.14
CA ALA A 178 -17.28 -16.13 11.69
C ALA A 178 -17.16 -16.17 13.21
N TYR A 179 -16.04 -15.71 13.75
CA TYR A 179 -15.81 -15.68 15.19
C TYR A 179 -14.80 -14.60 15.59
N SER A 180 -14.79 -14.27 16.88
CA SER A 180 -13.86 -13.28 17.44
C SER A 180 -13.25 -13.75 18.76
N PHE A 181 -12.07 -13.20 19.04
CA PHE A 181 -11.38 -13.34 20.31
C PHE A 181 -11.10 -11.96 20.90
N ASP A 182 -11.20 -11.86 22.22
CA ASP A 182 -10.88 -10.67 22.98
C ASP A 182 -9.56 -10.82 23.71
N LEU A 183 -8.79 -9.75 23.78
CA LEU A 183 -7.61 -9.67 24.63
C LEU A 183 -8.02 -9.18 26.03
N TYR A 184 -8.06 -10.11 26.98
CA TYR A 184 -8.27 -9.87 28.40
C TYR A 184 -6.95 -9.68 29.13
N ASP A 185 -6.94 -8.72 30.05
CA ASP A 185 -5.78 -8.39 30.90
C ASP A 185 -4.47 -8.21 30.11
N ARG A 186 -4.58 -7.77 28.84
CA ARG A 186 -3.48 -7.58 27.89
C ARG A 186 -2.63 -8.81 27.58
N MET A 187 -3.00 -9.99 28.08
CA MET A 187 -2.18 -11.20 27.99
C MET A 187 -2.98 -12.49 27.81
N SER A 188 -4.32 -12.45 27.80
CA SER A 188 -5.15 -13.65 27.57
C SER A 188 -6.09 -13.44 26.40
N LEU A 189 -5.94 -14.25 25.35
CA LEU A 189 -6.81 -14.26 24.20
C LEU A 189 -7.99 -15.21 24.46
N LEU A 190 -9.17 -14.66 24.69
CA LEU A 190 -10.38 -15.42 25.05
C LEU A 190 -11.38 -15.42 23.90
N TYR A 191 -11.91 -16.60 23.56
CA TYR A 191 -12.98 -16.74 22.59
C TYR A 191 -14.23 -15.99 23.03
N ARG A 192 -14.77 -15.14 22.16
CA ARG A 192 -16.04 -14.45 22.37
C ARG A 192 -17.16 -15.22 21.67
N TYR A 193 -18.05 -15.80 22.46
CA TYR A 193 -19.29 -16.36 21.95
C TYR A 193 -20.28 -15.21 21.66
N GLN A 194 -20.68 -15.03 20.39
CA GLN A 194 -21.79 -14.13 20.05
C GLN A 194 -23.11 -14.85 20.36
N GLU A 195 -23.64 -14.61 21.56
CA GLU A 195 -24.95 -15.09 21.97
C GLU A 195 -26.03 -14.15 21.40
N GLY A 196 -26.64 -14.49 20.25
CA GLY A 196 -27.72 -13.65 19.72
C GLY A 196 -28.10 -13.84 18.25
N ASP A 197 -27.22 -14.37 17.40
CA ASP A 197 -27.61 -14.65 16.01
C ASP A 197 -28.40 -15.95 15.93
N LYS A 198 -29.62 -15.83 15.38
CA LYS A 198 -30.61 -16.92 15.29
C LYS A 198 -30.20 -18.03 14.32
N GLU A 199 -29.08 -17.88 13.63
CA GLU A 199 -28.50 -18.89 12.77
C GLU A 199 -27.21 -19.38 13.40
N GLN A 200 -27.19 -20.68 13.71
CA GLN A 200 -26.00 -21.37 14.15
C GLN A 200 -24.91 -21.12 13.10
N PRO A 201 -23.71 -20.63 13.47
CA PRO A 201 -22.68 -20.33 12.48
C PRO A 201 -22.41 -21.58 11.64
N SER A 202 -22.41 -21.44 10.32
CA SER A 202 -22.09 -22.53 9.38
C SER A 202 -20.64 -23.01 9.52
N PHE A 203 -19.83 -22.31 10.33
CA PHE A 203 -18.42 -22.56 10.57
C PHE A 203 -18.20 -23.34 11.87
N PRO A 204 -17.28 -24.31 11.88
CA PRO A 204 -16.94 -25.06 13.09
C PRO A 204 -16.35 -24.11 14.14
N MET A 205 -16.85 -24.19 15.38
CA MET A 205 -16.30 -23.43 16.49
C MET A 205 -14.83 -23.80 16.74
N PRO A 206 -13.98 -22.82 17.11
CA PRO A 206 -12.59 -23.11 17.44
C PRO A 206 -12.52 -24.00 18.69
N THR A 207 -11.78 -25.09 18.58
CA THR A 207 -11.54 -26.01 19.70
C THR A 207 -10.74 -25.32 20.81
N LEU A 208 -9.81 -24.44 20.44
CA LEU A 208 -9.02 -23.63 21.36
C LEU A 208 -9.82 -22.39 21.79
N GLN A 209 -10.14 -22.32 23.08
CA GLN A 209 -11.02 -21.30 23.65
C GLN A 209 -10.27 -20.18 24.34
N ASN A 210 -9.09 -20.47 24.89
CA ASN A 210 -8.28 -19.50 25.61
C ASN A 210 -6.80 -19.74 25.32
N VAL A 211 -6.03 -18.68 25.17
CA VAL A 211 -4.57 -18.69 25.15
C VAL A 211 -4.06 -17.59 26.08
N THR A 212 -3.34 -17.98 27.12
CA THR A 212 -2.69 -17.05 28.05
C THR A 212 -1.20 -16.99 27.74
N TYR A 213 -0.68 -15.79 27.59
CA TYR A 213 0.70 -15.49 27.26
C TYR A 213 1.45 -15.03 28.51
N ASP A 214 2.65 -15.57 28.71
CA ASP A 214 3.62 -15.07 29.67
C ASP A 214 4.85 -14.59 28.91
N LEU A 215 4.94 -13.27 28.72
CA LEU A 215 6.05 -12.64 28.01
C LEU A 215 7.36 -12.65 28.80
N SER A 216 7.31 -12.91 30.12
CA SER A 216 8.52 -12.96 30.95
C SER A 216 9.30 -14.27 30.77
N THR A 217 8.56 -15.37 30.59
CA THR A 217 9.10 -16.69 30.28
C THR A 217 9.07 -17.02 28.79
N SER A 218 8.55 -16.08 27.97
CA SER A 218 8.28 -16.27 26.55
C SER A 218 7.51 -17.57 26.28
N SER A 219 6.45 -17.81 27.05
CA SER A 219 5.62 -19.02 26.91
C SER A 219 4.14 -18.68 26.76
N ALA A 220 3.37 -19.61 26.23
CA ALA A 220 1.92 -19.51 26.18
C ALA A 220 1.28 -20.86 26.50
N VAL A 221 0.14 -20.83 27.19
CA VAL A 221 -0.64 -22.00 27.54
C VAL A 221 -2.07 -21.78 27.07
N GLY A 222 -2.73 -22.82 26.57
CA GLY A 222 -4.11 -22.72 26.14
C GLY A 222 -5.02 -23.83 26.60
N ILE A 223 -6.30 -23.47 26.63
CA ILE A 223 -7.41 -24.31 27.09
C ILE A 223 -8.30 -24.60 25.90
N CYS A 224 -8.59 -25.87 25.68
CA CYS A 224 -9.51 -26.34 24.66
C CYS A 224 -10.82 -26.82 25.28
N LEU A 225 -11.87 -26.83 24.45
CA LEU A 225 -13.15 -27.43 24.79
C LEU A 225 -13.31 -28.76 24.05
N PHE A 226 -13.23 -29.87 24.78
CA PHE A 226 -13.49 -31.21 24.25
C PHE A 226 -14.75 -31.77 24.89
N SER A 227 -15.76 -32.10 24.08
CA SER A 227 -17.01 -32.69 24.58
C SER A 227 -17.64 -31.91 25.74
N GLY A 228 -17.52 -30.58 25.73
CA GLY A 228 -18.01 -29.68 26.79
C GLY A 228 -17.10 -29.54 28.02
N GLN A 229 -15.97 -30.24 28.08
CA GLN A 229 -14.99 -30.11 29.16
C GLN A 229 -13.81 -29.23 28.75
N LYS A 230 -13.39 -28.35 29.66
CA LYS A 230 -12.21 -27.50 29.50
C LYS A 230 -10.96 -28.26 29.95
N GLN A 231 -9.96 -28.35 29.09
CA GLN A 231 -8.68 -29.01 29.40
C GLN A 231 -7.51 -28.22 28.84
N ASN A 232 -6.37 -28.24 29.55
CA ASN A 232 -5.10 -27.75 29.03
C ASN A 232 -4.70 -28.60 27.83
N CYS A 233 -4.63 -27.97 26.67
CA CYS A 233 -4.40 -28.66 25.40
C CYS A 233 -3.23 -28.07 24.62
N LEU A 234 -2.71 -26.92 25.05
CA LEU A 234 -1.73 -26.16 24.30
C LEU A 234 -0.63 -25.71 25.24
N SER A 235 0.61 -25.94 24.83
CA SER A 235 1.80 -25.33 25.37
C SER A 235 2.64 -24.82 24.21
N ALA A 236 3.09 -23.58 24.29
CA ALA A 236 3.97 -22.99 23.30
C ALA A 236 5.14 -22.30 23.99
N ASN A 237 6.33 -22.51 23.46
CA ASN A 237 7.50 -21.70 23.77
C ASN A 237 7.72 -20.74 22.61
N MET A 238 8.06 -19.50 22.94
CA MET A 238 8.31 -18.43 22.00
C MET A 238 9.76 -18.01 22.17
N ASP A 239 10.49 -17.93 21.08
CA ASP A 239 11.78 -17.26 21.08
C ASP A 239 11.53 -15.80 20.71
N LEU A 240 11.38 -14.97 21.73
CA LEU A 240 11.18 -13.54 21.62
C LEU A 240 12.53 -12.88 21.86
N ASP A 241 13.40 -12.86 20.85
CA ASP A 241 14.57 -12.00 20.91
C ASP A 241 14.12 -10.55 20.77
N LEU A 242 13.80 -9.93 21.92
CA LEU A 242 13.31 -8.56 21.99
C LEU A 242 14.44 -7.55 21.82
N ASP A 243 15.69 -7.95 22.11
CA ASP A 243 16.87 -7.08 22.15
C ASP A 243 17.67 -7.13 20.84
N SER A 244 17.67 -8.28 20.17
CA SER A 244 18.22 -8.46 18.83
C SER A 244 17.05 -8.77 17.90
N THR A 245 16.75 -7.87 16.99
CA THR A 245 15.54 -7.85 16.14
C THR A 245 15.45 -8.99 15.11
N SER A 246 16.08 -10.13 15.38
CA SER A 246 16.57 -11.06 14.39
C SER A 246 15.73 -12.32 14.24
N TYR A 247 14.91 -12.73 15.22
CA TYR A 247 14.11 -13.94 15.04
C TYR A 247 12.86 -13.98 15.91
N LEU A 248 11.74 -14.45 15.32
CA LEU A 248 10.55 -14.85 16.05
C LEU A 248 10.30 -16.32 15.74
N ARG A 249 10.39 -17.16 16.76
CA ARG A 249 10.13 -18.61 16.66
C ARG A 249 9.00 -18.99 17.60
N PHE A 250 8.16 -19.92 17.17
CA PHE A 250 7.17 -20.56 18.02
C PHE A 250 7.38 -22.06 17.97
N GLU A 251 7.50 -22.69 19.13
CA GLU A 251 7.46 -24.14 19.29
C GLU A 251 6.17 -24.49 19.99
N ILE A 252 5.21 -24.99 19.22
CA ILE A 252 3.82 -25.18 19.65
C ILE A 252 3.55 -26.68 19.76
N ALA A 253 3.19 -27.13 20.95
CA ALA A 253 2.65 -28.45 21.22
C ALA A 253 1.16 -28.34 21.53
N ALA A 254 0.31 -28.92 20.68
CA ALA A 254 -1.14 -28.86 20.81
C ALA A 254 -1.76 -30.26 20.74
N ASP A 255 -2.49 -30.66 21.78
CA ASP A 255 -3.34 -31.86 21.79
C ASP A 255 -4.79 -31.45 21.53
N LEU A 256 -5.22 -31.57 20.27
CA LEU A 256 -6.58 -31.27 19.85
C LEU A 256 -7.52 -32.49 19.92
N GLY A 257 -7.23 -33.44 20.83
CA GLY A 257 -8.04 -34.66 21.04
C GLY A 257 -7.69 -35.81 20.09
N PHE A 258 -6.72 -35.60 19.20
CA PHE A 258 -6.19 -36.61 18.26
C PHE A 258 -4.70 -36.89 18.49
N GLY A 259 -4.20 -36.58 19.70
CA GLY A 259 -2.80 -36.65 20.06
C GLY A 259 -2.07 -35.32 19.90
N VAL A 260 -0.90 -35.24 20.54
CA VAL A 260 -0.06 -34.04 20.54
C VAL A 260 0.55 -33.83 19.14
N ARG A 261 0.25 -32.68 18.54
CA ARG A 261 0.90 -32.19 17.33
C ARG A 261 1.94 -31.16 17.70
N HIS A 262 3.12 -31.30 17.11
CA HIS A 262 4.22 -30.35 17.27
C HIS A 262 4.34 -29.52 16.00
N HIS A 263 4.30 -28.20 16.15
CA HIS A 263 4.53 -27.24 15.09
C HIS A 263 5.69 -26.35 15.49
N VAL A 264 6.61 -26.14 14.54
CA VAL A 264 7.69 -25.18 14.72
C VAL A 264 7.52 -24.12 13.65
N LEU A 265 7.24 -22.90 14.08
CA LEU A 265 6.97 -21.78 13.22
C LEU A 265 8.08 -20.75 13.36
N HIS A 266 8.46 -20.12 12.26
CA HIS A 266 9.45 -19.03 12.30
C HIS A 266 9.04 -17.88 11.39
N ALA A 267 9.37 -16.66 11.82
CA ALA A 267 9.26 -15.49 10.97
C ALA A 267 10.37 -15.51 9.91
N ILE A 268 10.00 -15.27 8.65
CA ILE A 268 10.97 -15.17 7.56
C ILE A 268 11.73 -13.84 7.65
N ASP A 269 11.01 -12.79 7.97
CA ASP A 269 11.51 -11.43 7.95
C ASP A 269 12.06 -11.05 9.33
N HIS A 270 13.27 -10.49 9.34
CA HIS A 270 13.80 -9.77 10.50
C HIS A 270 12.95 -8.51 10.77
N ASP A 271 13.00 -7.98 12.00
CA ASP A 271 12.23 -6.81 12.43
C ASP A 271 10.70 -6.98 12.30
N TRP A 272 10.16 -8.07 12.85
CA TRP A 272 8.72 -8.33 12.86
C TRP A 272 7.93 -7.36 13.75
N GLN A 273 8.60 -6.82 14.79
CA GLN A 273 8.08 -5.78 15.67
C GLN A 273 8.71 -4.43 15.31
N TYR A 274 7.88 -3.42 15.06
CA TYR A 274 8.34 -2.04 14.91
C TYR A 274 7.87 -1.21 16.10
N SER A 275 8.78 -0.40 16.66
CA SER A 275 8.41 0.60 17.68
C SER A 275 7.55 1.71 17.09
N ASP A 276 7.71 1.95 15.79
CA ASP A 276 7.25 3.13 15.05
C ASP A 276 6.24 2.79 13.94
N ASP A 277 5.90 1.51 13.75
CA ASP A 277 4.95 1.03 12.75
C ASP A 277 4.20 -0.21 13.27
N ALA A 278 3.12 -0.60 12.58
CA ALA A 278 2.42 -1.83 12.91
C ALA A 278 3.29 -3.09 12.65
N PRO A 279 3.10 -4.17 13.43
CA PRO A 279 3.88 -5.39 13.28
C PRO A 279 3.67 -6.01 11.88
N SER A 280 4.77 -6.46 11.28
CA SER A 280 4.74 -7.05 9.94
C SER A 280 5.63 -8.27 9.81
N MET A 281 5.03 -9.41 9.47
CA MET A 281 5.74 -10.68 9.34
C MET A 281 5.04 -11.68 8.41
N ILE A 282 5.84 -12.60 7.88
CA ILE A 282 5.38 -13.87 7.32
C ILE A 282 5.86 -14.97 8.25
N LEU A 283 4.93 -15.81 8.71
CA LEU A 283 5.26 -16.97 9.52
C LEU A 283 5.20 -18.24 8.65
N ARG A 284 6.25 -19.06 8.70
CA ARG A 284 6.34 -20.34 8.02
C ARG A 284 6.48 -21.50 8.99
N ASP A 285 5.85 -22.61 8.63
CA ASP A 285 6.08 -23.89 9.29
C ASP A 285 7.42 -24.46 8.81
N GLU A 286 8.31 -24.80 9.74
CA GLU A 286 9.65 -25.32 9.45
C GLU A 286 9.60 -26.72 8.81
N LEU A 287 8.57 -27.52 9.13
CA LEU A 287 8.44 -28.88 8.62
C LEU A 287 7.87 -28.90 7.20
N THR A 288 6.83 -28.11 6.93
CA THR A 288 6.14 -28.13 5.62
C THR A 288 6.66 -27.05 4.66
N GLY A 289 7.31 -26.00 5.17
CA GLY A 289 7.68 -24.82 4.40
C GLY A 289 6.50 -23.90 4.04
N GLU A 290 5.28 -24.26 4.45
CA GLU A 290 4.08 -23.50 4.14
C GLU A 290 4.00 -22.21 4.98
N SER A 291 3.51 -21.13 4.37
CA SER A 291 3.20 -19.91 5.10
C SER A 291 1.89 -20.09 5.88
N VAL A 292 1.96 -20.04 7.20
CA VAL A 292 0.80 -20.19 8.10
C VAL A 292 0.01 -18.89 8.19
N LEU A 293 0.72 -17.77 8.32
CA LEU A 293 0.13 -16.44 8.35
C LEU A 293 1.02 -15.40 7.68
N ARG A 294 0.39 -14.33 7.20
CA ARG A 294 1.06 -13.15 6.67
C ARG A 294 0.32 -11.91 7.07
N THR A 295 1.03 -10.92 7.62
CA THR A 295 0.44 -9.60 7.81
C THR A 295 0.20 -8.95 6.45
N ALA A 296 -1.00 -8.38 6.30
CA ALA A 296 -1.38 -7.64 5.12
C ALA A 296 -1.01 -6.17 5.32
N VAL A 297 -1.97 -5.33 5.68
CA VAL A 297 -1.80 -3.88 5.76
C VAL A 297 -2.62 -3.35 6.93
N THR A 298 -2.22 -2.20 7.47
CA THR A 298 -3.03 -1.44 8.41
C THR A 298 -4.18 -0.75 7.69
N LYS A 299 -5.29 -0.53 8.40
CA LYS A 299 -6.42 0.17 7.81
C LYS A 299 -6.06 1.63 7.56
N ARG A 300 -6.45 2.13 6.39
CA ARG A 300 -6.25 3.54 6.06
C ARG A 300 -6.93 4.44 7.08
N GLY A 301 -6.18 5.38 7.65
CA GLY A 301 -6.69 6.34 8.63
C GLY A 301 -7.00 5.74 10.00
N ASP A 302 -6.76 4.44 10.20
CA ASP A 302 -6.94 3.75 11.49
C ASP A 302 -5.81 2.74 11.69
N CYS A 303 -4.70 3.25 12.23
CA CYS A 303 -3.50 2.46 12.49
C CYS A 303 -3.69 1.43 13.62
N ALA A 304 -4.80 1.49 14.36
CA ALA A 304 -5.14 0.53 15.39
C ALA A 304 -5.70 -0.78 14.80
N GLN A 305 -6.05 -0.79 13.51
CA GLN A 305 -6.52 -1.99 12.80
C GLN A 305 -5.43 -2.57 11.89
N LEU A 306 -5.18 -3.86 12.03
CA LEU A 306 -4.23 -4.63 11.22
C LEU A 306 -4.93 -5.85 10.61
N LYS A 307 -4.83 -6.02 9.29
CA LYS A 307 -5.32 -7.21 8.60
C LYS A 307 -4.23 -8.27 8.47
N VAL A 308 -4.60 -9.53 8.67
CA VAL A 308 -3.71 -10.71 8.62
C VAL A 308 -4.37 -11.79 7.76
N CYS A 309 -3.64 -12.35 6.80
CA CYS A 309 -4.10 -13.45 5.96
C CYS A 309 -3.61 -14.79 6.53
N LEU A 310 -4.47 -15.81 6.54
CA LEU A 310 -4.27 -17.07 7.27
C LEU A 310 -4.55 -18.27 6.37
N ASN A 311 -3.66 -19.27 6.37
CA ASN A 311 -3.74 -20.42 5.45
C ASN A 311 -4.69 -21.52 5.93
N THR A 312 -5.15 -21.42 7.17
CA THR A 312 -5.90 -22.45 7.86
C THR A 312 -6.82 -21.80 8.87
N SER A 313 -7.87 -22.52 9.26
CA SER A 313 -8.81 -22.15 10.31
C SER A 313 -8.66 -23.08 11.50
N ASN A 314 -8.86 -22.55 12.71
CA ASN A 314 -9.01 -23.32 13.95
C ASN A 314 -7.81 -24.20 14.38
N GLU A 315 -6.57 -23.77 14.10
CA GLU A 315 -5.39 -24.48 14.58
C GLU A 315 -4.59 -23.67 15.58
N ALA A 316 -4.03 -24.33 16.61
CA ALA A 316 -3.17 -23.69 17.59
C ALA A 316 -1.98 -22.95 16.93
N ARG A 317 -1.49 -23.46 15.79
CA ARG A 317 -0.42 -22.85 15.00
C ARG A 317 -0.74 -21.46 14.45
N MET A 318 -2.02 -21.08 14.35
CA MET A 318 -2.42 -19.72 13.94
C MET A 318 -2.78 -18.84 15.14
N LEU A 319 -3.48 -19.40 16.14
CA LEU A 319 -4.06 -18.64 17.25
C LEU A 319 -2.98 -18.13 18.21
N VAL A 320 -1.94 -18.93 18.45
CA VAL A 320 -0.81 -18.52 19.30
C VAL A 320 -0.10 -17.29 18.71
N PRO A 321 0.34 -17.28 17.44
CA PRO A 321 0.91 -16.07 16.84
C PRO A 321 -0.07 -14.89 16.78
N ILE A 322 -1.36 -15.13 16.48
CA ILE A 322 -2.37 -14.06 16.38
C ILE A 322 -2.55 -13.33 17.70
N GLY A 323 -2.66 -14.04 18.83
CA GLY A 323 -2.80 -13.37 20.12
C GLY A 323 -1.54 -12.58 20.50
N LEU A 324 -0.35 -13.11 20.21
CA LEU A 324 0.89 -12.34 20.39
C LEU A 324 0.87 -11.07 19.54
N MET A 325 0.52 -11.17 18.26
CA MET A 325 0.38 -10.03 17.38
C MET A 325 -0.63 -9.00 17.89
N LEU A 326 -1.77 -9.44 18.44
CA LEU A 326 -2.78 -8.55 19.00
C LEU A 326 -2.24 -7.79 20.21
N ILE A 327 -1.41 -8.42 21.05
CA ILE A 327 -0.72 -7.75 22.16
C ILE A 327 0.20 -6.62 21.65
N PHE A 328 0.97 -6.89 20.59
CA PHE A 328 1.81 -5.84 19.98
C PHE A 328 1.00 -4.76 19.27
N GLN A 329 -0.10 -5.14 18.60
CA GLN A 329 -1.01 -4.20 17.96
C GLN A 329 -1.71 -3.30 19.01
N GLU A 330 -2.05 -3.82 20.18
CA GLU A 330 -2.54 -3.00 21.29
C GLU A 330 -1.49 -2.00 21.77
N LYS A 331 -0.25 -2.46 22.00
CA LYS A 331 0.86 -1.56 22.38
C LYS A 331 1.07 -0.45 21.33
N TRP A 332 1.04 -0.82 20.04
CA TRP A 332 1.14 0.11 18.92
C TRP A 332 0.00 1.13 18.91
N ALA A 333 -1.25 0.67 19.06
CA ALA A 333 -2.42 1.54 19.14
C ALA A 333 -2.35 2.54 20.30
N GLY A 334 -1.67 2.19 21.40
CA GLY A 334 -1.45 3.05 22.56
C GLY A 334 -0.28 4.02 22.45
N GLY A 335 0.57 3.84 21.43
CA GLY A 335 1.72 4.69 21.18
C GLY A 335 1.34 6.10 20.70
N THR A 336 2.25 7.05 20.88
CA THR A 336 2.08 8.46 20.44
C THR A 336 1.97 8.62 18.93
N THR A 337 2.33 7.58 18.18
CA THR A 337 2.32 7.49 16.72
C THR A 337 0.95 7.15 16.15
N CYS A 338 0.09 6.49 16.92
CA CYS A 338 -1.17 5.90 16.45
C CYS A 338 -2.43 6.61 16.99
N GLY A 339 -2.27 7.49 17.98
CA GLY A 339 -3.34 8.38 18.42
C GLY A 339 -3.57 9.55 17.44
N PRO A 340 -4.78 10.15 17.41
CA PRO A 340 -4.95 11.44 16.77
C PRO A 340 -3.94 12.41 17.38
N LYS A 341 -3.11 13.05 16.55
CA LYS A 341 -2.51 14.32 16.94
C LYS A 341 -3.69 15.23 17.28
N LYS A 342 -4.02 15.36 18.56
CA LYS A 342 -4.94 16.38 19.04
C LYS A 342 -4.36 17.72 18.57
N GLY A 343 -4.95 18.28 17.52
CA GLY A 343 -4.73 19.64 16.99
C GLY A 343 -3.29 20.13 16.96
N ALA A 344 -2.69 20.15 15.77
CA ALA A 344 -1.69 21.17 15.43
C ALA A 344 -2.26 22.00 14.29
#